data_AF-A0A935AFI1-F1
#
_entry.id   AF-A0A935AFI1-F1
#
_cell.length_a   1.000
_cell.length_b   1.000
_cell.length_c   1.000
_cell.angle_alpha   90.00
_cell.angle_beta   90.00
_cell.angle_gamma   90.00
#
_symmetry.space_group_name_H-M   'P 1'
#
loop_
_entity.id
_entity.type
_entity.pdbx_description
1 polymer ?
#
loop_
_entity_poly.entity_id
_entity_poly.type
_entity_poly.pdbx_seq_one_letter_code
_entity_poly.pdbx_strand_id
1 'polypeptide(L)'
;MNIGLIAIPLKRFLLVEQCPTEWRGFDLYLFRDDEVGFYAGQSQVAFARVWEHLLGGFHGHSIVGRFIWCNWPRSMSFTIELMSSQSQDFDGVGNDLNASERLLIERWSPCFNVSLNDKPTPLPASYLPPNAPFRRRRGLKALIHEAERAVRAEDARLWLENLD
;
A
#
# COMPACT_ATOMS: atom_id res chain seq x y z
N MET A 1 6.82 -22.67 -1.02
CA MET A 1 5.48 -22.07 -0.89
C MET A 1 5.45 -20.88 -1.83
N ASN A 2 4.70 -20.94 -2.93
CA ASN A 2 4.58 -19.80 -3.82
C ASN A 2 3.53 -18.88 -3.18
N ILE A 3 3.99 -17.82 -2.51
CA ILE A 3 3.09 -16.88 -1.87
C ILE A 3 2.48 -16.05 -3.00
N GLY A 4 1.18 -16.22 -3.28
CA GLY A 4 0.49 -15.48 -4.34
C GLY A 4 0.10 -14.05 -3.96
N LEU A 5 0.13 -13.75 -2.65
CA LEU A 5 -0.29 -12.48 -2.06
C LEU A 5 0.51 -12.20 -0.79
N ILE A 6 1.04 -10.99 -0.67
CA ILE A 6 1.50 -10.41 0.59
C ILE A 6 0.55 -9.29 0.95
N ALA A 7 0.02 -9.30 2.17
CA ALA A 7 -0.75 -8.19 2.73
C ALA A 7 -0.09 -7.78 4.04
N ILE A 8 0.49 -6.59 4.09
CA ILE A 8 1.20 -6.09 5.29
C ILE A 8 0.84 -4.65 5.62
N PRO A 9 0.74 -4.28 6.91
CA PRO A 9 0.57 -2.90 7.30
C PRO A 9 1.73 -2.03 6.81
N LEU A 10 1.44 -0.79 6.40
CA LEU A 10 2.43 0.17 5.91
C LEU A 10 3.58 0.36 6.90
N LYS A 11 3.28 0.44 8.20
CA LYS A 11 4.32 0.55 9.24
C LYS A 11 5.33 -0.59 9.21
N ARG A 12 4.92 -1.81 8.82
CA ARG A 12 5.83 -2.97 8.66
C ARG A 12 6.50 -2.98 7.30
N PHE A 13 5.76 -2.63 6.23
CA PHE A 13 6.33 -2.46 4.89
C PHE A 13 7.52 -1.50 4.89
N LEU A 14 7.42 -0.37 5.61
CA LEU A 14 8.48 0.64 5.72
C LEU A 14 9.77 0.13 6.37
N LEU A 15 9.73 -1.00 7.09
CA LEU A 15 10.90 -1.60 7.73
C LEU A 15 11.58 -2.65 6.84
N VAL A 16 10.98 -2.96 5.68
CA VAL A 16 11.57 -3.82 4.66
C VAL A 16 12.42 -2.95 3.75
N GLU A 17 13.72 -2.86 4.06
CA GLU A 17 14.65 -1.97 3.34
C GLU A 17 15.00 -2.47 1.93
N GLN A 18 14.97 -3.78 1.72
CA GLN A 18 15.31 -4.43 0.46
C GLN A 18 14.21 -5.40 0.07
N CYS A 19 13.90 -5.48 -1.23
CA CYS A 19 12.91 -6.41 -1.74
C CYS A 19 13.31 -7.86 -1.42
N PRO A 20 12.53 -8.58 -0.59
CA PRO A 20 12.75 -10.00 -0.35
C PRO A 20 12.73 -10.77 -1.67
N THR A 21 13.50 -11.87 -1.76
CA THR A 21 13.66 -12.60 -3.03
C THR A 21 12.33 -13.17 -3.49
N GLU A 22 11.54 -13.67 -2.54
CA GLU A 22 10.18 -14.18 -2.73
C GLU A 22 9.17 -13.12 -3.20
N TRP A 23 9.45 -11.82 -3.04
CA TRP A 23 8.55 -10.74 -3.46
C TRP A 23 8.88 -10.19 -4.85
N ARG A 24 9.99 -10.61 -5.45
CA ARG A 24 10.44 -10.11 -6.76
C ARG A 24 9.50 -10.49 -7.91
N GLY A 25 8.71 -11.55 -7.74
CA GLY A 25 7.72 -12.00 -8.72
C GLY A 25 6.37 -11.29 -8.62
N PHE A 26 6.19 -10.37 -7.66
CA PHE A 26 4.97 -9.58 -7.57
C PHE A 26 5.02 -8.41 -8.53
N ASP A 27 3.99 -8.30 -9.35
CA ASP A 27 3.84 -7.32 -10.42
C ASP A 27 2.60 -6.43 -10.26
N LEU A 28 1.79 -6.68 -9.24
CA LEU A 28 0.60 -5.91 -8.88
C LEU A 28 0.70 -5.40 -7.45
N TYR A 29 0.16 -4.21 -7.18
CA TYR A 29 0.07 -3.64 -5.84
C TYR A 29 -1.24 -2.90 -5.59
N LEU A 30 -1.65 -2.86 -4.32
CA LEU A 30 -2.82 -2.13 -3.83
C LEU A 30 -2.51 -1.42 -2.51
N PHE A 31 -2.87 -0.15 -2.44
CA PHE A 31 -2.95 0.63 -1.21
C PHE A 31 -4.40 0.65 -0.75
N ARG A 32 -4.69 0.18 0.47
CA ARG A 32 -6.04 0.23 1.04
C ARG A 32 -6.02 0.36 2.55
N ASP A 33 -7.17 0.66 3.14
CA ASP A 33 -7.47 0.28 4.53
C ASP A 33 -8.33 -1.01 4.53
N ASP A 34 -9.02 -1.29 5.63
CA ASP A 34 -9.85 -2.49 5.77
C ASP A 34 -10.99 -2.55 4.74
N GLU A 35 -11.57 -1.42 4.33
CA GLU A 35 -12.78 -1.35 3.50
C GLU A 35 -12.55 -0.65 2.15
N VAL A 36 -11.60 0.27 2.07
CA VAL A 36 -11.46 1.23 0.98
C VAL A 36 -10.16 1.04 0.24
N GLY A 37 -10.26 0.73 -1.06
CA GLY A 37 -9.14 0.80 -1.99
C GLY A 37 -8.78 2.25 -2.30
N PHE A 38 -7.53 2.64 -2.06
CA PHE A 38 -7.05 3.98 -2.39
C PHE A 38 -6.42 4.03 -3.78
N TYR A 39 -5.57 3.06 -4.10
CA TYR A 39 -4.87 3.01 -5.38
C TYR A 39 -4.38 1.60 -5.70
N ALA A 40 -4.66 1.12 -6.90
CA ALA A 40 -4.11 -0.11 -7.45
C ALA A 40 -3.20 0.20 -8.65
N GLY A 41 -2.20 -0.63 -8.89
CA GLY A 41 -1.42 -0.53 -10.11
C GLY A 41 -0.52 -1.72 -10.36
N GLN A 42 0.18 -1.68 -11.49
CA GLN A 42 1.15 -2.70 -11.89
C GLN A 42 2.59 -2.17 -12.02
N SER A 43 3.56 -3.08 -11.96
CA SER A 43 4.98 -2.83 -12.26
C SER A 43 5.70 -4.17 -12.46
N GLN A 44 6.89 -4.21 -13.06
CA GLN A 44 7.71 -5.43 -13.09
C GLN A 44 8.13 -5.88 -11.68
N VAL A 45 8.28 -4.93 -10.74
CA VAL A 45 8.57 -5.21 -9.34
C VAL A 45 7.69 -4.30 -8.48
N ALA A 46 6.54 -4.83 -8.06
CA ALA A 46 5.52 -4.10 -7.30
C ALA A 46 6.09 -3.44 -6.03
N PHE A 47 6.97 -4.15 -5.30
CA PHE A 47 7.64 -3.62 -4.11
C PHE A 47 8.42 -2.31 -4.38
N ALA A 48 9.22 -2.29 -5.45
CA ALA A 48 10.01 -1.11 -5.81
C ALA A 48 9.08 0.06 -6.19
N ARG A 49 8.00 -0.25 -6.91
CA ARG A 49 7.01 0.76 -7.31
C ARG A 49 6.25 1.35 -6.13
N VAL A 50 5.91 0.56 -5.12
CA VAL A 50 5.33 1.07 -3.87
C VAL A 50 6.30 2.05 -3.19
N TRP A 51 7.59 1.71 -3.09
CA TRP A 51 8.61 2.63 -2.56
C TRP A 51 8.73 3.92 -3.38
N GLU A 52 8.68 3.84 -4.71
CA GLU A 52 8.66 5.03 -5.58
C GLU A 52 7.45 5.93 -5.28
N HIS A 53 6.26 5.36 -5.08
CA HIS A 53 5.08 6.13 -4.69
C HIS A 53 5.27 6.82 -3.33
N LEU A 54 5.82 6.11 -2.34
CA LEU A 54 6.08 6.64 -1.00
C LEU A 54 7.11 7.78 -1.06
N LEU A 55 8.23 7.60 -1.77
CA LEU A 55 9.27 8.62 -1.96
C LEU A 55 8.77 9.81 -2.78
N GLY A 56 8.06 9.56 -3.88
CA GLY A 56 7.43 10.58 -4.71
C GLY A 56 6.39 11.39 -3.93
N GLY A 57 5.76 10.81 -2.91
CA GLY A 57 4.86 11.49 -1.99
C GLY A 57 5.54 12.63 -1.22
N PHE A 58 6.80 12.51 -0.83
CA PHE A 58 7.50 13.64 -0.18
C PHE A 58 7.69 14.82 -1.13
N HIS A 59 7.96 14.52 -2.39
CA HIS A 59 8.28 15.49 -3.44
C HIS A 59 7.04 16.01 -4.20
N GLY A 60 5.85 15.45 -3.93
CA GLY A 60 4.62 15.87 -4.59
C GLY A 60 4.34 15.20 -5.94
N HIS A 61 5.09 14.17 -6.31
CA HIS A 61 4.98 13.48 -7.60
C HIS A 61 4.07 12.25 -7.58
N SER A 62 3.58 11.86 -6.41
CA SER A 62 2.70 10.70 -6.24
C SER A 62 1.48 11.09 -5.41
N ILE A 63 0.28 11.01 -5.99
CA ILE A 63 -0.97 11.36 -5.30
C ILE A 63 -1.24 10.44 -4.11
N VAL A 64 -1.10 9.12 -4.31
CA VAL A 64 -1.27 8.13 -3.23
C VAL A 64 -0.17 8.28 -2.18
N GLY A 65 1.06 8.58 -2.60
CA GLY A 65 2.16 8.89 -1.67
C GLY A 65 1.86 10.12 -0.82
N ARG A 66 1.37 11.20 -1.43
CA ARG A 66 0.94 12.41 -0.69
C ARG A 66 -0.18 12.10 0.28
N PHE A 67 -1.18 11.37 -0.17
CA PHE A 67 -2.30 10.95 0.66
C PHE A 67 -1.84 10.20 1.90
N ILE A 68 -0.95 9.21 1.74
CA ILE A 68 -0.37 8.44 2.84
C ILE A 68 0.27 9.35 3.87
N TRP A 69 1.13 10.29 3.43
CA TRP A 69 1.84 11.16 4.37
C TRP A 69 0.93 12.19 5.03
N CYS A 70 -0.03 12.75 4.31
CA CYS A 70 -1.00 13.69 4.90
C CYS A 70 -1.83 13.04 6.01
N ASN A 71 -2.10 11.74 5.90
CA ASN A 71 -2.88 10.97 6.88
C ASN A 71 -2.03 10.29 7.96
N TRP A 72 -0.73 10.59 8.05
CA TRP A 72 0.10 10.09 9.15
C TRP A 72 -0.35 10.66 10.51
N PRO A 73 -0.46 9.85 11.59
CA PRO A 73 -0.03 8.45 11.71
C PRO A 73 -1.11 7.41 11.37
N ARG A 74 -2.35 7.81 11.05
CA ARG A 74 -3.44 6.86 10.74
C ARG A 74 -3.07 5.93 9.58
N SER A 75 -2.37 6.45 8.57
CA SER A 75 -1.91 5.63 7.44
C SER A 75 -0.92 4.52 7.81
N MET A 76 -0.34 4.50 9.01
CA MET A 76 0.49 3.38 9.49
C MET A 76 -0.25 2.03 9.44
N SER A 77 -1.58 2.04 9.63
CA SER A 77 -2.42 0.84 9.59
C SER A 77 -2.96 0.50 8.21
N PHE A 78 -2.69 1.32 7.18
CA PHE A 78 -3.07 0.98 5.81
C PHE A 78 -2.35 -0.29 5.39
N THR A 79 -3.01 -1.14 4.64
CA THR A 79 -2.45 -2.38 4.11
C THR A 79 -1.86 -2.11 2.74
N ILE A 80 -0.62 -2.55 2.56
CA ILE A 80 0.02 -2.70 1.26
C ILE A 80 -0.15 -4.16 0.86
N GLU A 81 -0.84 -4.37 -0.27
CA GLU A 81 -0.92 -5.68 -0.88
C GLU A 81 0.00 -5.77 -2.09
N LEU A 82 0.76 -6.85 -2.19
CA LEU A 82 1.58 -7.20 -3.35
C LEU A 82 1.08 -8.54 -3.88
N MET A 83 0.80 -8.61 -5.18
CA MET A 83 0.21 -9.79 -5.83
C MET A 83 0.99 -10.12 -7.10
N SER A 84 0.87 -11.37 -7.54
CA SER A 84 1.36 -11.80 -8.85
C SER A 84 0.19 -11.98 -9.78
N SER A 85 0.25 -11.41 -10.99
CA SER A 85 -0.68 -11.67 -12.09
C SER A 85 -0.76 -13.16 -12.45
N GLN A 86 0.24 -13.95 -12.04
CA GLN A 86 0.30 -15.40 -12.25
C GLN A 86 -0.37 -16.19 -11.11
N SER A 87 -1.01 -15.53 -10.14
CA SER A 87 -1.77 -16.20 -9.09
C SER A 87 -3.15 -16.65 -9.59
N GLN A 88 -3.75 -17.61 -8.89
CA GLN A 88 -5.08 -18.15 -9.22
C GLN A 88 -6.18 -17.09 -9.22
N ASP A 89 -5.98 -15.97 -8.51
CA ASP A 89 -6.95 -14.87 -8.45
C ASP A 89 -7.17 -14.18 -9.81
N PHE A 90 -6.26 -14.40 -10.76
CA PHE A 90 -6.24 -13.78 -12.09
C PHE A 90 -6.41 -14.78 -13.25
N ASP A 91 -6.64 -16.06 -12.96
CA ASP A 91 -6.86 -17.10 -13.99
C ASP A 91 -8.01 -16.73 -14.93
N GLY A 92 -9.07 -16.10 -14.39
CA GLY A 92 -10.24 -15.65 -15.14
C GLY A 92 -9.97 -14.55 -16.18
N VAL A 93 -8.82 -13.87 -16.07
CA VAL A 93 -8.34 -12.89 -17.06
C VAL A 93 -7.09 -13.40 -17.81
N GLY A 94 -6.83 -14.71 -17.74
CA GLY A 94 -5.74 -15.36 -18.45
C GLY A 94 -4.35 -14.97 -17.97
N ASN A 95 -4.22 -14.48 -16.73
CA ASN A 95 -2.98 -14.02 -16.13
C ASN A 95 -2.28 -12.91 -16.94
N ASP A 96 -3.04 -12.17 -17.75
CA ASP A 96 -2.56 -10.97 -18.43
C ASP A 96 -2.42 -9.83 -17.41
N LEU A 97 -1.24 -9.21 -17.38
CA LEU A 97 -0.90 -8.21 -16.37
C LEU A 97 -1.82 -6.98 -16.44
N ASN A 98 -2.10 -6.47 -17.65
CA ASN A 98 -3.00 -5.32 -17.82
C ASN A 98 -4.45 -5.65 -17.45
N ALA A 99 -4.92 -6.84 -17.84
CA ALA A 99 -6.26 -7.30 -17.48
C ALA A 99 -6.39 -7.56 -15.97
N SER A 100 -5.31 -8.01 -15.33
CA SER A 100 -5.24 -8.20 -13.88
C SER A 100 -5.29 -6.87 -13.12
N GLU A 101 -4.57 -5.84 -13.59
CA GLU A 101 -4.68 -4.48 -13.06
C GLU A 101 -6.11 -3.95 -13.18
N ARG A 102 -6.74 -4.12 -14.35
CA ARG A 102 -8.15 -3.72 -14.55
C ARG A 102 -9.10 -4.46 -13.62
N LEU A 103 -8.92 -5.77 -13.44
CA LEU A 103 -9.73 -6.56 -12.51
C LEU A 103 -9.60 -6.05 -11.07
N LEU A 104 -8.40 -5.65 -10.63
CA LEU A 104 -8.19 -5.03 -9.31
C LEU A 104 -8.92 -3.69 -9.19
N ILE A 105 -8.83 -2.85 -10.22
CA ILE A 105 -9.49 -1.55 -10.26
C ILE A 105 -11.02 -1.71 -10.25
N GLU A 106 -11.56 -2.67 -11.00
CA GLU A 106 -12.99 -2.99 -10.99
C GLU A 106 -13.44 -3.48 -9.60
N ARG A 107 -12.69 -4.43 -9.02
CA ARG A 107 -13.02 -5.03 -7.71
C ARG A 107 -13.02 -4.02 -6.58
N TRP A 108 -12.02 -3.15 -6.52
CA TRP A 108 -11.83 -2.22 -5.40
C TRP A 108 -12.36 -0.81 -5.66
N SER A 109 -12.66 -0.48 -6.92
CA SER A 109 -13.03 0.86 -7.36
C SER A 109 -12.19 1.97 -6.70
N PRO A 110 -10.83 1.94 -6.80
CA PRO A 110 -9.99 2.76 -5.93
C PRO A 110 -10.17 4.26 -6.12
N CYS A 111 -10.03 5.00 -5.02
CA CYS A 111 -10.26 6.45 -4.99
C CYS A 111 -9.39 7.25 -5.99
N PHE A 112 -8.14 6.83 -6.20
CA PHE A 112 -7.15 7.62 -6.95
C PHE A 112 -6.81 7.07 -8.35
N ASN A 113 -7.45 5.98 -8.79
CA ASN A 113 -7.28 5.43 -10.15
C ASN A 113 -8.14 6.15 -11.21
N VAL A 114 -8.23 7.48 -11.15
CA VAL A 114 -9.22 8.28 -11.91
C VAL A 114 -9.17 8.13 -13.44
N SER A 115 -8.03 7.71 -14.01
CA SER A 115 -7.88 7.53 -15.46
C SER A 115 -8.30 6.15 -15.96
N LEU A 116 -8.31 5.15 -15.09
CA LEU A 116 -8.61 3.75 -15.41
C LEU A 116 -9.86 3.24 -14.68
N ASN A 117 -10.48 4.10 -13.88
CA ASN A 117 -11.67 3.80 -13.11
C ASN A 117 -12.76 4.80 -13.48
N ASP A 118 -13.81 4.34 -14.15
CA ASP A 118 -14.93 5.18 -14.56
C ASP A 118 -15.79 5.67 -13.38
N LYS A 119 -15.72 4.97 -12.24
CA LYS A 119 -16.51 5.26 -11.03
C LYS A 119 -15.64 5.10 -9.77
N PRO A 120 -14.64 5.97 -9.57
CA PRO A 120 -13.82 5.91 -8.37
C PRO A 120 -14.66 6.13 -7.13
N THR A 121 -14.44 5.29 -6.12
CA THR A 121 -15.05 5.47 -4.81
C THR A 121 -14.65 6.83 -4.26
N PRO A 122 -15.58 7.66 -3.77
CA PRO A 122 -15.23 8.92 -3.14
C PRO A 122 -14.33 8.68 -1.93
N LEU A 123 -13.29 9.51 -1.79
CA LEU A 123 -12.44 9.46 -0.60
C LEU A 123 -13.29 9.71 0.66
N PRO A 124 -13.30 8.79 1.66
CA PRO A 124 -14.08 8.99 2.87
C PRO A 124 -13.72 10.29 3.59
N ALA A 125 -14.74 11.00 4.10
CA ALA A 125 -14.57 12.30 4.76
C ALA A 125 -13.68 12.26 6.02
N SER A 126 -13.47 11.07 6.58
CA SER A 126 -12.57 10.87 7.73
C SER A 126 -11.07 10.98 7.37
N TYR A 127 -10.73 10.99 6.08
CA TYR A 127 -9.38 11.14 5.58
C TYR A 127 -9.10 12.54 5.05
N LEU A 128 -7.86 13.00 5.24
CA LEU A 128 -7.37 14.21 4.61
C LEU A 128 -7.11 13.96 3.12
N PRO A 129 -7.46 14.91 2.24
CA PRO A 129 -7.16 14.79 0.82
C PRO A 129 -5.64 14.92 0.55
N PRO A 130 -5.14 14.44 -0.60
CA PRO A 130 -3.70 14.45 -0.93
C PRO A 130 -3.10 15.86 -1.07
N ASN A 131 -3.92 16.88 -1.30
CA ASN A 131 -3.49 18.29 -1.34
C ASN A 131 -3.49 18.96 0.04
N ALA A 132 -3.91 18.26 1.10
CA ALA A 132 -3.87 18.79 2.45
C ALA A 132 -2.43 19.12 2.89
N PRO A 133 -2.25 20.07 3.81
CA PRO A 133 -0.93 20.33 4.39
C PRO A 133 -0.41 19.07 5.08
N PHE A 134 0.81 18.66 4.72
CA PHE A 134 1.50 17.59 5.45
C PHE A 134 1.87 18.11 6.85
N ARG A 135 1.01 17.83 7.84
CA ARG A 135 1.06 18.43 9.19
C ARG A 135 2.35 18.11 9.95
N ARG A 136 2.97 16.96 9.68
CA ARG A 136 4.22 16.52 10.29
C ARG A 136 5.31 16.40 9.23
N ARG A 137 5.82 17.54 8.74
CA ARG A 137 7.00 17.57 7.84
C ARG A 137 8.27 17.17 8.59
N ARG A 138 8.34 15.91 9.01
CA ARG A 138 9.57 15.25 9.44
C ARG A 138 10.15 14.53 8.23
N GLY A 139 11.48 14.41 8.15
CA GLY A 139 12.11 13.64 7.07
C GLY A 139 11.66 12.19 7.09
N LEU A 140 11.74 11.49 5.94
CA LEU A 140 11.36 10.09 5.81
C LEU A 140 11.93 9.19 6.90
N LYS A 141 13.22 9.35 7.24
CA LYS A 141 13.88 8.60 8.32
C LYS A 141 13.16 8.73 9.66
N ALA A 142 12.68 9.93 10.00
CA ALA A 142 11.96 10.15 11.25
C ALA A 142 10.58 9.47 11.25
N LEU A 143 9.90 9.40 10.10
CA LEU A 143 8.65 8.64 9.97
C LEU A 143 8.89 7.13 10.04
N ILE A 144 9.97 6.62 9.42
CA ILE A 144 10.36 5.22 9.54
C ILE A 144 10.63 4.86 11.00
N HIS A 145 11.35 5.70 11.76
CA HIS A 145 11.52 5.49 13.20
C HIS A 145 10.22 5.58 14.00
N GLU A 146 9.25 6.40 13.59
CA GLU A 146 7.92 6.41 14.18
C GLU A 146 7.17 5.10 13.93
N ALA A 147 7.24 4.56 12.70
CA ALA A 147 6.71 3.23 12.36
C ALA A 147 7.40 2.12 13.16
N GLU A 148 8.73 2.15 13.24
CA GLU A 148 9.53 1.18 14.00
C GLU A 148 9.09 1.13 15.47
N ARG A 149 8.92 2.29 16.12
CA ARG A 149 8.41 2.34 17.50
C ARG A 149 6.99 1.79 17.62
N ALA A 150 6.12 2.08 16.65
CA ALA A 150 4.75 1.57 16.64
C ALA A 150 4.71 0.04 16.47
N VAL A 151 5.56 -0.53 15.63
CA VAL A 151 5.70 -1.99 15.43
C VAL A 151 6.22 -2.65 16.70
N ARG A 152 7.28 -2.13 17.32
CA ARG A 152 7.82 -2.68 18.58
C ARG A 152 6.78 -2.68 19.71
N ALA A 153 5.98 -1.62 19.83
CA ALA A 153 4.93 -1.55 20.83
C ALA A 153 3.80 -2.57 20.57
N GLU A 154 3.43 -2.76 19.30
CA GLU A 154 2.44 -3.77 18.90
C GLU A 154 2.95 -5.19 19.15
N ASP A 155 4.20 -5.49 18.76
CA ASP A 155 4.81 -6.81 18.99
C ASP A 155 4.92 -7.13 20.48
N ALA A 156 5.29 -6.15 21.32
CA ALA A 156 5.33 -6.31 22.77
C ALA A 156 3.94 -6.60 23.36
N ARG A 157 2.90 -5.95 22.85
CA ARG A 157 1.52 -6.19 23.28
C ARG A 157 1.06 -7.60 22.88
N LEU A 158 1.29 -7.98 21.62
CA LEU A 158 0.95 -9.33 21.13
C LEU A 158 1.70 -10.41 21.92
N TRP A 159 2.96 -10.16 22.28
CA TRP A 159 3.72 -11.11 23.10
C TRP A 159 3.11 -11.30 24.49
N LEU A 160 2.69 -10.20 25.15
CA LEU A 160 2.00 -10.27 26.44
C LEU A 160 0.65 -10.99 26.34
N GLU A 161 -0.15 -10.70 25.32
CA GLU A 161 -1.45 -11.35 25.07
C GLU A 161 -1.34 -12.85 24.79
N ASN A 162 -0.19 -13.34 24.31
CA ASN A 162 0.07 -14.76 24.06
C ASN A 162 0.66 -15.52 25.26
N LEU A 163 0.98 -14.82 26.36
CA LEU A 163 1.46 -15.42 27.60
C LEU A 163 0.34 -15.70 28.62
N ASP A 164 -0.81 -15.05 28.44
CA ASP A 164 -2.04 -15.25 29.22
C ASP A 164 -2.92 -16.37 28.63
#